data_AF-A0A1Q2M3Q3-F1
#
_entry.id   AF-A0A1Q2M3Q3-F1
#
_cell.length_a   1.000
_cell.length_b   1.000
_cell.length_c   1.000
_cell.angle_alpha   90.00
_cell.angle_beta   90.00
_cell.angle_gamma   90.00
#
_symmetry.space_group_name_H-M   'P 1'
#
loop_
_entity.id
_entity.type
_entity.pdbx_description
1 polymer ?
#
loop_
_entity_poly.entity_id
_entity_poly.type
_entity_poly.pdbx_seq_one_letter_code
_entity_poly.pdbx_strand_id
1 'polypeptide(L)' 'MQFQFDSLASFFAMNGHGPFVWASYGMAVLVLVVLAVTPVFRQRKLRRELQQQLRQEEARRRAAAARSASQRTAEAVE' A
#
# COMPACT_ATOMS: atom_id res chain seq x y z
N MET A 1 -24.57 44.09 -11.75
CA MET A 1 -24.51 42.64 -11.47
C MET A 1 -23.78 42.48 -10.15
N GLN A 2 -24.49 42.12 -9.08
CA GLN A 2 -23.90 41.96 -7.74
C GLN A 2 -23.44 40.51 -7.58
N PHE A 3 -22.15 40.32 -7.30
CA PHE A 3 -21.58 39.01 -7.00
C PHE A 3 -22.09 38.55 -5.63
N GLN A 4 -22.99 37.56 -5.60
CA GLN A 4 -23.65 37.05 -4.37
C GLN A 4 -22.75 36.21 -3.45
N PHE A 5 -21.43 36.32 -3.56
CA PHE A 5 -20.48 35.56 -2.75
C PHE A 5 -19.38 36.50 -2.25
N ASP A 6 -19.59 37.05 -1.05
CA ASP A 6 -18.68 38.01 -0.39
C ASP A 6 -17.41 37.34 0.15
N SER A 7 -17.37 35.99 0.25
CA SER A 7 -16.20 35.25 0.72
C SER A 7 -16.28 33.75 0.47
N LEU A 8 -15.14 33.04 0.53
CA LEU A 8 -15.09 31.57 0.58
C LEU A 8 -15.99 31.02 1.70
N ALA A 9 -16.10 31.71 2.83
CA ALA A 9 -16.97 31.32 3.94
C ALA A 9 -18.46 31.32 3.56
N SER A 10 -18.92 32.27 2.74
CA SER A 10 -20.30 32.29 2.22
C SER A 10 -20.60 31.13 1.26
N PHE A 11 -19.58 30.65 0.54
CA PHE A 11 -19.66 29.48 -0.34
C PHE A 11 -19.74 28.17 0.46
N PHE A 12 -18.96 28.05 1.54
CA PHE A 12 -19.05 26.93 2.48
C PHE A 12 -20.29 26.98 3.38
N ALA A 13 -20.88 28.15 3.59
CA ALA A 13 -22.08 28.31 4.39
C ALA A 13 -23.36 28.11 3.56
N MET A 14 -23.39 28.43 2.26
CA MET A 14 -24.53 28.28 1.33
C MET A 14 -25.88 28.44 2.07
N ASN A 15 -26.12 29.64 2.59
CA ASN A 15 -27.37 30.00 3.29
C ASN A 15 -27.71 29.12 4.54
N GLY A 16 -26.70 28.55 5.21
CA GLY A 16 -26.83 27.75 6.43
C GLY A 16 -26.76 26.22 6.23
N HIS A 17 -26.79 25.73 5.00
CA HIS A 17 -26.81 24.28 4.71
C HIS A 17 -25.46 23.68 4.33
N GLY A 18 -24.46 24.51 4.04
CA GLY A 18 -23.17 24.01 3.59
C GLY A 18 -22.47 23.02 4.54
N PRO A 19 -22.57 23.11 5.89
CA PRO A 19 -22.01 22.09 6.79
C PRO A 19 -22.53 20.67 6.51
N PHE A 20 -23.81 20.52 6.14
CA PHE A 20 -24.41 19.21 5.86
C PHE A 20 -23.91 18.62 4.54
N VAL A 21 -23.71 19.47 3.52
CA VAL A 21 -23.17 19.08 2.22
C VAL A 21 -21.71 18.64 2.38
N TRP A 22 -20.89 19.46 3.05
CA TRP A 22 -19.50 19.10 3.28
C TRP A 22 -19.33 17.88 4.19
N ALA A 23 -20.24 17.65 5.14
CA ALA A 23 -20.27 16.42 5.94
C ALA A 23 -20.60 15.18 5.08
N SER A 24 -21.57 15.26 4.17
CA SER A 24 -21.91 14.14 3.29
C SER A 24 -20.81 13.85 2.26
N TYR A 25 -20.22 14.89 1.67
CA TYR A 25 -19.02 14.77 0.82
C TYR A 25 -17.83 14.24 1.61
N GLY A 26 -17.62 14.70 2.84
CA GLY A 26 -16.59 14.20 3.74
C GLY A 26 -16.76 12.71 4.01
N MET A 27 -18.00 12.26 4.24
CA MET A 27 -18.30 10.83 4.44
C MET A 27 -18.08 10.01 3.17
N ALA A 28 -18.49 10.52 2.01
CA ALA A 28 -18.24 9.85 0.73
C ALA A 28 -16.73 9.73 0.45
N VAL A 29 -15.98 10.82 0.63
CA VAL A 29 -14.52 10.84 0.50
C VAL A 29 -13.89 9.87 1.51
N LEU A 30 -14.34 9.84 2.75
CA LEU A 30 -13.85 8.90 3.76
C LEU A 30 -14.02 7.45 3.30
N VAL A 31 -15.20 7.09 2.81
CA VAL A 31 -15.46 5.74 2.28
C VAL A 31 -14.54 5.42 1.10
N LEU A 32 -14.38 6.36 0.15
CA LEU A 32 -13.47 6.19 -0.99
C LEU A 32 -12.02 6.02 -0.54
N VAL A 33 -11.56 6.82 0.42
CA VAL A 33 -10.22 6.73 0.99
C VAL A 33 -10.03 5.36 1.65
N VAL A 34 -10.96 4.92 2.50
CA VAL A 34 -10.88 3.59 3.13
C VAL A 34 -10.82 2.48 2.06
N LEU A 35 -11.64 2.58 1.03
CA LEU A 35 -11.69 1.61 -0.05
C LEU A 35 -10.40 1.59 -0.89
N ALA A 36 -9.77 2.74 -1.12
CA ALA A 36 -8.50 2.85 -1.84
C ALA A 36 -7.30 2.42 -0.98
N VAL A 37 -7.33 2.76 0.31
CA VAL A 37 -6.25 2.53 1.26
C VAL A 37 -6.14 1.05 1.65
N THR A 38 -7.28 0.37 1.81
CA THR A 38 -7.35 -1.07 2.14
C THR A 38 -6.53 -1.97 1.19
N PRO A 39 -6.71 -1.91 -0.14
CA PRO A 39 -5.93 -2.72 -1.08
C PRO A 39 -4.45 -2.30 -1.12
N VAL A 40 -4.14 -1.02 -0.98
CA VAL A 40 -2.74 -0.54 -0.94
C VAL A 40 -1.99 -1.13 0.25
N PHE A 41 -2.59 -1.14 1.45
CA PHE A 41 -1.97 -1.75 2.62
C PHE A 41 -1.83 -3.27 2.48
N ARG A 42 -2.84 -3.95 1.93
CA ARG A 42 -2.78 -5.40 1.64
C ARG A 42 -1.69 -5.76 0.64
N GLN A 43 -1.60 -5.02 -0.47
CA GLN A 43 -0.58 -5.20 -1.51
C GLN A 43 0.83 -5.04 -0.93
N ARG A 44 1.04 -4.03 -0.06
CA ARG A 44 2.35 -3.82 0.59
C ARG A 44 2.74 -4.97 1.51
N LYS A 45 1.78 -5.53 2.27
CA LYS A 45 2.04 -6.69 3.13
C LYS A 45 2.39 -7.92 2.29
N LEU A 46 1.60 -8.22 1.26
CA LEU A 46 1.79 -9.39 0.41
C LEU A 46 3.14 -9.34 -0.33
N ARG A 47 3.52 -8.18 -0.87
CA ARG A 47 4.83 -7.99 -1.52
C ARG A 47 6.00 -8.23 -0.57
N ARG A 48 5.90 -7.80 0.69
CA ARG A 48 6.95 -8.04 1.70
C ARG A 48 7.08 -9.53 2.00
N GLU A 49 5.95 -10.23 2.11
CA GLU A 49 5.91 -11.66 2.41
C GLU A 49 6.52 -12.48 1.26
N LEU A 50 6.15 -12.17 0.01
CA LEU A 50 6.76 -12.75 -1.19
C LEU A 50 8.27 -12.51 -1.25
N GLN A 51 8.74 -11.29 -0.97
CA GLN A 51 10.17 -10.98 -0.95
C GLN A 51 10.93 -11.77 0.12
N GLN A 52 10.32 -11.99 1.28
CA GLN A 52 10.94 -12.81 2.33
C GLN A 52 11.02 -14.28 1.93
N GLN A 53 9.98 -14.84 1.33
CA GLN A 53 9.98 -16.22 0.85
C GLN A 53 11.04 -16.45 -0.23
N LEU A 54 11.11 -15.55 -1.22
CA LEU A 54 12.13 -15.63 -2.29
C LEU A 54 13.56 -15.61 -1.72
N ARG A 55 13.84 -14.74 -0.75
CA ARG A 55 15.15 -14.69 -0.08
C ARG A 55 15.50 -16.00 0.63
N GLN A 56 14.54 -16.63 1.29
CA GLN A 56 14.75 -17.91 1.97
C GLN A 56 14.99 -19.05 0.98
N GLU A 57 14.22 -19.11 -0.11
CA GLU A 57 14.40 -20.11 -1.16
C GLU A 57 15.77 -19.99 -1.84
N GLU A 58 16.20 -18.76 -2.18
CA GLU A 58 17.52 -18.52 -2.75
C GLU A 58 18.66 -18.96 -1.81
N ALA A 59 18.54 -18.65 -0.51
CA ALA A 59 19.52 -19.07 0.48
C ALA A 59 19.61 -20.60 0.59
N ARG A 60 18.46 -21.30 0.59
CA ARG A 60 18.42 -22.77 0.60
C ARG A 60 19.03 -23.38 -0.66
N ARG A 61 18.74 -22.82 -1.84
CA ARG A 61 19.33 -23.27 -3.11
C ARG A 61 20.84 -23.09 -3.12
N ARG A 62 21.35 -21.95 -2.66
CA ARG A 62 22.80 -21.70 -2.54
C ARG A 62 23.47 -22.68 -1.56
N ALA A 63 22.85 -22.94 -0.41
CA ALA A 63 23.37 -23.91 0.56
C ALA A 63 23.36 -25.34 0.02
N ALA A 64 22.37 -25.72 -0.81
CA ALA A 64 22.36 -27.01 -1.49
C ALA A 64 23.46 -27.10 -2.57
N ALA A 65 23.65 -26.05 -3.36
CA ALA A 65 24.70 -25.98 -4.38
C ALA A 65 26.12 -25.97 -3.78
N ALA A 66 26.33 -25.30 -2.64
CA ALA A 66 27.60 -25.30 -1.93
C ALA A 66 27.93 -26.70 -1.37
N ARG A 67 26.93 -27.41 -0.85
CA ARG A 67 27.10 -28.80 -0.36
C ARG A 67 27.50 -29.75 -1.49
N SER A 68 26.86 -29.67 -2.65
CA SER A 68 27.21 -30.52 -3.80
C SER A 68 28.56 -30.15 -4.42
N ALA A 69 29.00 -28.90 -4.31
CA ALA A 69 30.35 -28.49 -4.72
C ALA A 69 31.41 -29.08 -3.77
N SER A 70 31.19 -29.01 -2.45
CA SER A 70 32.10 -29.54 -1.44
C SER A 70 32.20 -31.07 -1.48
N GLN A 71 31.10 -31.76 -1.78
CA GLN A 71 31.11 -33.22 -1.95
C GLN A 71 31.91 -33.66 -3.18
N ARG A 72 31.75 -32.98 -4.32
CA ARG A 72 32.54 -33.25 -5.54
C ARG A 72 34.04 -33.02 -5.35
N THR A 73 34.42 -32.05 -4.52
CA THR A 73 35.85 -31.81 -4.22
C THR A 73 36.42 -32.88 -3.28
N ALA A 74 35.63 -33.42 -2.35
CA ALA A 74 36.07 -34.52 -1.50
C ALA A 74 36.24 -35.83 -2.28
N GLU A 75 35.30 -36.15 -3.19
CA GLU A 75 35.37 -37.35 -4.04
C GLU A 75 36.52 -37.32 -5.05
N ALA A 76 36.98 -36.13 -5.48
CA ALA A 76 38.10 -36.00 -6.41
C ALA A 76 39.49 -36.08 -5.73
N VAL A 77 39.54 -36.06 -4.40
CA VAL A 77 40.78 -36.12 -3.60
C VAL A 77 41.06 -37.54 -3.07
N GLU A 78 40.04 -38.40 -3.06
CA GLU A 78 40.13 -39.83 -2.73
C GLU A 78 40.53 -40.64 -3.99
#